data_AF-A0A0F0IB65-F1
#
_entry.id   AF-A0A0F0IB65-F1
#
_cell.length_a   1.000
_cell.length_b   1.000
_cell.length_c   1.000
_cell.angle_alpha   90.00
_cell.angle_beta   90.00
_cell.angle_gamma   90.00
#
_symmetry.space_group_name_H-M   'P 1'
#
loop_
_entity.id
_entity.type
_entity.pdbx_description
1 polymer ?
#
loop_
_entity_poly.entity_id
_entity_poly.type
_entity_poly.pdbx_seq_one_letter_code
_entity_poly.pdbx_strand_id
1 'polypeptide(L)'
;MANQSTLSLREVTPEDIPKITEVWFRAFSTTPHNLELFPDTPAVRMWWNEANYHDLVNKPYQKYLKVVDAARPGDILAYGKWDLQPDKGGERYPPWHPESNAELCDQFFGDIEKQRRRLMQGREHYYLDMLATNPDHQRRGAASLLMQWGCDEADRNGVAIYIASSDQGVGLYRKFGFELLEGLDDTPEGVTPMVREPKMLN
;
A
#
# COMPACT_ATOMS: atom_id res chain seq x y z
N MET A 1 7.96 18.89 27.46
CA MET A 1 6.85 19.38 26.61
C MET A 1 6.73 18.42 25.45
N ALA A 2 5.62 17.70 25.33
CA ALA A 2 5.43 16.77 24.21
C ALA A 2 5.26 17.60 22.93
N ASN A 3 6.16 17.41 21.97
CA ASN A 3 6.05 18.04 20.66
C ASN A 3 4.75 17.55 20.00
N GLN A 4 3.74 18.40 19.89
CA GLN A 4 2.51 18.02 19.19
C GLN A 4 2.89 17.71 17.75
N SER A 5 2.54 16.52 17.29
CA SER A 5 2.82 16.09 15.92
C SER A 5 2.13 17.05 14.95
N THR A 6 2.90 17.66 14.04
CA THR A 6 2.40 18.53 12.96
C THR A 6 1.93 17.74 11.74
N LEU A 7 1.89 16.40 11.86
CA LEU A 7 1.47 15.50 10.81
C LEU A 7 -0.06 15.50 10.67
N SER A 8 -0.54 15.56 9.44
CA SER A 8 -1.97 15.45 9.13
C SER A 8 -2.21 14.46 8.00
N LEU A 9 -3.23 13.62 8.18
CA LEU A 9 -3.73 12.71 7.15
C LEU A 9 -4.73 13.46 6.26
N ARG A 10 -4.60 13.29 4.94
CA ARG A 10 -5.48 13.90 3.93
C ARG A 10 -5.73 12.92 2.80
N GLU A 11 -6.77 13.15 2.02
CA GLU A 11 -6.95 12.44 0.75
C GLU A 11 -5.91 12.91 -0.29
N VAL A 12 -5.53 11.98 -1.17
CA VAL A 12 -4.74 12.27 -2.36
C VAL A 12 -5.66 12.87 -3.42
N THR A 13 -5.17 13.90 -4.08
CA THR A 13 -5.80 14.57 -5.23
C THR A 13 -5.02 14.27 -6.50
N PRO A 14 -5.59 14.46 -7.70
CA PRO A 14 -4.87 14.23 -8.95
C PRO A 14 -3.53 14.99 -9.04
N GLU A 15 -3.44 16.20 -8.47
CA GLU A 15 -2.22 17.00 -8.44
C GLU A 15 -1.09 16.37 -7.61
N ASP A 16 -1.40 15.48 -6.68
CA ASP A 16 -0.42 14.79 -5.83
C ASP A 16 0.25 13.60 -6.51
N ILE A 17 -0.30 13.11 -7.63
CA ILE A 17 0.09 11.84 -8.23
C ILE A 17 1.59 11.78 -8.58
N PRO A 18 2.17 12.80 -9.24
CA PRO A 18 3.62 12.81 -9.49
C PRO A 18 4.44 12.68 -8.20
N LYS A 19 3.94 13.25 -7.09
CA LYS A 19 4.64 13.24 -5.81
C LYS A 19 4.53 11.90 -5.08
N ILE A 20 3.38 11.22 -5.13
CA ILE A 20 3.30 9.85 -4.57
C ILE A 20 4.13 8.85 -5.37
N THR A 21 4.23 9.02 -6.71
CA THR A 21 5.15 8.25 -7.55
C THR A 21 6.60 8.51 -7.15
N GLU A 22 6.98 9.77 -6.90
CA GLU A 22 8.30 10.10 -6.34
C GLU A 22 8.54 9.37 -5.01
N VAL A 23 7.57 9.42 -4.08
CA VAL A 23 7.68 8.73 -2.79
C VAL A 23 7.81 7.21 -2.96
N TRP A 24 7.10 6.61 -3.93
CA TRP A 24 7.22 5.18 -4.24
C TRP A 24 8.65 4.81 -4.63
N PHE A 25 9.22 5.48 -5.63
CA PHE A 25 10.59 5.19 -6.07
C PHE A 25 11.59 5.42 -4.94
N ARG A 26 11.44 6.50 -4.17
CA ARG A 26 12.32 6.76 -3.02
C ARG A 26 12.21 5.67 -1.95
N ALA A 27 11.03 5.13 -1.70
CA ALA A 27 10.80 4.12 -0.67
C ALA A 27 11.17 2.70 -1.10
N PHE A 28 10.99 2.36 -2.38
CA PHE A 28 11.08 0.98 -2.86
C PHE A 28 12.31 0.69 -3.73
N SER A 29 12.97 1.69 -4.32
CA SER A 29 14.17 1.48 -5.14
C SER A 29 15.44 1.16 -4.33
N THR A 30 15.37 1.15 -3.00
CA THR A 30 16.46 0.64 -2.16
C THR A 30 16.60 -0.89 -2.22
N THR A 31 15.57 -1.59 -2.70
CA THR A 31 15.58 -3.04 -2.92
C THR A 31 15.82 -3.30 -4.40
N PRO A 32 16.95 -3.91 -4.81
CA PRO A 32 17.28 -4.12 -6.23
C PRO A 32 16.18 -4.82 -7.02
N HIS A 33 15.51 -5.81 -6.42
CA HIS A 33 14.40 -6.52 -7.04
C HIS A 33 13.26 -5.60 -7.51
N ASN A 34 12.92 -4.54 -6.76
CA ASN A 34 11.87 -3.61 -7.17
C ASN A 34 12.27 -2.80 -8.42
N LEU A 35 13.56 -2.54 -8.62
CA LEU A 35 14.07 -1.88 -9.83
C LEU A 35 14.14 -2.84 -11.03
N GLU A 36 14.23 -4.14 -10.80
CA GLU A 36 14.09 -5.15 -11.87
C GLU A 36 12.65 -5.23 -12.36
N LEU A 37 11.67 -5.14 -11.46
CA LEU A 37 10.24 -5.05 -11.81
C LEU A 37 9.94 -3.74 -12.55
N PHE A 38 10.33 -2.62 -11.93
CA PHE A 38 10.05 -1.27 -12.41
C PHE A 38 11.33 -0.42 -12.42
N PRO A 39 12.05 -0.38 -13.55
CA PRO A 39 13.20 0.51 -13.71
C PRO A 39 12.80 1.98 -13.49
N ASP A 40 13.67 2.74 -12.82
CA ASP A 40 13.43 4.16 -12.54
C ASP A 40 13.71 5.03 -13.77
N THR A 41 12.81 4.96 -14.75
CA THR A 41 12.85 5.75 -15.97
C THR A 41 11.69 6.75 -16.03
N PRO A 42 11.81 7.84 -16.83
CA PRO A 42 10.70 8.76 -17.04
C PRO A 42 9.43 8.08 -17.56
N ALA A 43 9.57 7.04 -18.40
CA ALA A 43 8.44 6.34 -18.99
C ALA A 43 7.71 5.47 -17.96
N VAL A 44 8.44 4.71 -17.13
CA VAL A 44 7.83 3.92 -16.05
C VAL A 44 7.22 4.81 -14.97
N ARG A 45 7.82 5.96 -14.66
CA ARG A 45 7.21 6.98 -13.79
C ARG A 45 5.90 7.52 -14.36
N MET A 46 5.84 7.79 -15.66
CA MET A 46 4.61 8.25 -16.31
C MET A 46 3.54 7.16 -16.26
N TRP A 47 3.90 5.90 -16.52
CA TRP A 47 3.00 4.76 -16.40
C TRP A 47 2.41 4.65 -14.98
N TRP A 48 3.24 4.80 -13.94
CA TRP A 48 2.75 4.85 -12.55
C TRP A 48 1.80 6.02 -12.29
N ASN A 49 2.06 7.19 -12.87
CA ASN A 49 1.16 8.33 -12.75
C ASN A 49 -0.20 8.02 -13.39
N GLU A 50 -0.21 7.49 -14.60
CA GLU A 50 -1.43 7.14 -15.33
C GLU A 50 -2.23 6.04 -14.63
N ALA A 51 -1.55 5.00 -14.14
CA ALA A 51 -2.18 3.91 -13.38
C ALA A 51 -2.83 4.42 -12.08
N ASN A 52 -2.10 5.20 -11.28
CA ASN A 52 -2.63 5.78 -10.05
C ASN A 52 -3.76 6.79 -10.32
N TYR A 53 -3.66 7.60 -11.39
CA TYR A 53 -4.71 8.54 -11.78
C TYR A 53 -5.99 7.81 -12.16
N HIS A 54 -5.85 6.78 -13.01
CA HIS A 54 -6.98 5.97 -13.44
C HIS A 54 -7.70 5.34 -12.24
N ASP A 55 -6.95 4.70 -11.33
CA ASP A 55 -7.51 4.11 -10.13
C ASP A 55 -8.18 5.16 -9.23
N LEU A 56 -7.52 6.29 -8.98
CA LEU A 56 -8.05 7.38 -8.13
C LEU A 56 -9.39 7.91 -8.64
N VAL A 57 -9.55 8.06 -9.96
CA VAL A 57 -10.75 8.65 -10.57
C VAL A 57 -11.86 7.61 -10.78
N ASN A 58 -11.51 6.36 -11.10
CA ASN A 58 -12.49 5.37 -11.57
C ASN A 58 -12.81 4.28 -10.53
N LYS A 59 -12.03 4.14 -9.45
CA LYS A 59 -12.22 3.11 -8.42
C LYS A 59 -12.56 3.76 -7.07
N PRO A 60 -13.83 4.18 -6.82
CA PRO A 60 -14.19 4.92 -5.60
C PRO A 60 -14.06 4.13 -4.30
N TYR A 61 -13.96 2.80 -4.39
CA TYR A 61 -13.67 1.88 -3.29
C TYR A 61 -12.18 1.80 -2.96
N GLN A 62 -11.30 2.36 -3.80
CA GLN A 62 -9.90 2.57 -3.47
C GLN A 62 -9.71 3.94 -2.83
N LYS A 63 -9.12 3.97 -1.64
CA LYS A 63 -8.82 5.19 -0.89
C LYS A 63 -7.33 5.44 -0.89
N TYR A 64 -6.94 6.52 -1.56
CA TYR A 64 -5.58 7.03 -1.55
C TYR A 64 -5.48 8.12 -0.49
N LEU A 65 -4.62 7.90 0.49
CA LEU A 65 -4.41 8.79 1.62
C LEU A 65 -2.95 9.18 1.68
N LYS A 66 -2.69 10.43 2.03
CA LYS A 66 -1.35 10.99 2.20
C LYS A 66 -1.19 11.56 3.60
N VAL A 67 0.05 11.57 4.08
CA VAL A 67 0.45 12.31 5.27
C VAL A 67 1.33 13.46 4.87
N VAL A 68 0.95 14.66 5.29
CA VAL A 68 1.69 15.90 5.09
C VAL A 68 2.09 16.50 6.44
N ASP A 69 3.11 17.35 6.43
CA ASP A 69 3.59 18.07 7.62
C ASP A 69 3.35 19.57 7.45
N ALA A 70 2.64 20.20 8.39
CA ALA A 70 2.40 21.65 8.35
C ALA A 70 3.71 22.46 8.38
N ALA A 71 4.79 21.91 8.94
CA ALA A 71 6.11 22.53 8.93
C ALA A 71 6.83 22.42 7.57
N ARG A 72 6.32 21.61 6.64
CA ARG A 72 6.87 21.41 5.29
C ARG A 72 5.74 21.38 4.24
N PRO A 73 5.14 22.54 3.94
CA PRO A 73 4.06 22.62 2.95
C PRO A 73 4.53 22.08 1.60
N GLY A 74 3.73 21.20 0.99
CA GLY A 74 4.01 20.60 -0.32
C GLY A 74 4.72 19.24 -0.27
N ASP A 75 5.28 18.84 0.88
CA ASP A 75 5.86 17.50 1.02
C ASP A 75 4.79 16.45 1.34
N ILE A 76 4.82 15.35 0.61
CA ILE A 76 4.14 14.10 0.99
C ILE A 76 5.16 13.23 1.71
N LEU A 77 4.95 13.01 3.01
CA LEU A 77 5.86 12.24 3.85
C LEU A 77 5.61 10.74 3.70
N ALA A 78 4.36 10.36 3.52
CA ALA A 78 3.94 8.98 3.28
C ALA A 78 2.61 8.98 2.53
N TYR A 79 2.32 7.89 1.83
CA TYR A 79 0.99 7.64 1.30
C TYR A 79 0.62 6.16 1.46
N GLY A 80 -0.69 5.91 1.49
CA GLY A 80 -1.28 4.58 1.52
C GLY A 80 -2.39 4.48 0.50
N LYS A 81 -2.51 3.30 -0.12
CA LYS A 81 -3.61 2.93 -1.01
C LYS A 81 -4.35 1.76 -0.41
N TRP A 82 -5.58 2.00 0.00
CA TRP A 82 -6.48 0.99 0.56
C TRP A 82 -7.50 0.59 -0.49
N ASP A 83 -7.68 -0.71 -0.72
CA ASP A 83 -8.80 -1.24 -1.47
C ASP A 83 -9.84 -1.80 -0.50
N LEU A 84 -11.01 -1.17 -0.46
CA LEU A 84 -12.10 -1.56 0.43
C LEU A 84 -12.99 -2.66 -0.16
N GLN A 85 -12.80 -3.04 -1.43
CA GLN A 85 -13.55 -4.08 -2.13
C GLN A 85 -12.64 -4.85 -3.11
N PRO A 86 -11.56 -5.50 -2.64
CA PRO A 86 -10.50 -6.05 -3.49
C PRO A 86 -10.98 -7.12 -4.47
N ASP A 87 -12.08 -7.82 -4.18
CA ASP A 87 -12.62 -8.85 -5.07
C ASP A 87 -13.56 -8.30 -6.17
N LYS A 88 -13.90 -7.01 -6.14
CA LYS A 88 -14.75 -6.36 -7.16
C LYS A 88 -13.96 -5.52 -8.17
N GLY A 89 -12.66 -5.32 -7.95
CA GLY A 89 -11.91 -4.23 -8.56
C GLY A 89 -11.36 -4.43 -9.98
N GLY A 90 -11.66 -5.58 -10.61
CA GLY A 90 -11.07 -5.93 -11.89
C GLY A 90 -9.56 -6.15 -11.79
N GLU A 91 -8.84 -5.86 -12.87
CA GLU A 91 -7.38 -5.96 -12.89
C GLU A 91 -6.73 -4.92 -11.95
N ARG A 92 -5.71 -5.39 -11.20
CA ARG A 92 -4.97 -4.57 -10.23
C ARG A 92 -4.09 -3.52 -10.91
N TYR A 93 -3.52 -3.86 -12.05
CA TYR A 93 -2.63 -3.01 -12.84
C TYR A 93 -3.09 -2.96 -14.29
N PRO A 94 -2.90 -1.84 -15.00
CA PRO A 94 -3.04 -1.81 -16.46
C PRO A 94 -1.90 -2.62 -17.11
N PRO A 95 -1.95 -2.87 -18.43
CA PRO A 95 -0.84 -3.49 -19.15
C PRO A 95 0.50 -2.81 -18.84
N TRP A 96 1.53 -3.62 -18.59
CA TRP A 96 2.85 -3.13 -18.21
C TRP A 96 3.48 -2.28 -19.31
N HIS A 97 4.20 -1.23 -18.92
CA HIS A 97 5.02 -0.47 -19.86
C HIS A 97 6.14 -1.37 -20.44
N PRO A 98 6.55 -1.21 -21.71
CA PRO A 98 7.63 -2.01 -22.31
C PRO A 98 9.00 -1.93 -21.63
N GLU A 99 9.22 -0.87 -20.82
CA GLU A 99 10.44 -0.72 -20.01
C GLU A 99 10.35 -1.40 -18.64
N SER A 100 9.16 -1.85 -18.23
CA SER A 100 9.00 -2.71 -17.05
C SER A 100 9.31 -4.16 -17.42
N ASN A 101 9.71 -4.96 -16.43
CA ASN A 101 9.85 -6.40 -16.65
C ASN A 101 8.49 -7.08 -16.51
N ALA A 102 7.74 -7.18 -17.61
CA ALA A 102 6.40 -7.73 -17.63
C ALA A 102 6.31 -9.16 -17.07
N GLU A 103 7.26 -10.03 -17.42
CA GLU A 103 7.28 -11.43 -16.95
C GLU A 103 7.47 -11.51 -15.44
N LEU A 104 8.43 -10.76 -14.88
CA LEU A 104 8.62 -10.72 -13.42
C LEU A 104 7.45 -10.05 -12.70
N CYS A 105 6.85 -9.01 -13.30
CA CYS A 105 5.67 -8.35 -12.73
C CYS A 105 4.47 -9.31 -12.68
N ASP A 106 4.19 -10.01 -13.78
CA ASP A 106 3.09 -10.98 -13.85
C ASP A 106 3.29 -12.12 -12.86
N GLN A 107 4.52 -12.63 -12.74
CA GLN A 107 4.84 -13.64 -11.75
C GLN A 107 4.64 -13.11 -10.33
N PHE A 108 5.31 -12.02 -9.96
CA PHE A 108 5.31 -11.51 -8.59
C PHE A 108 3.92 -11.05 -8.13
N PHE A 109 3.25 -10.18 -8.90
CA PHE A 109 1.93 -9.67 -8.52
C PHE A 109 0.82 -10.70 -8.73
N GLY A 110 0.97 -11.59 -9.70
CA GLY A 110 0.07 -12.72 -9.90
C GLY A 110 0.12 -13.69 -8.72
N ASP A 111 1.31 -14.01 -8.21
CA ASP A 111 1.46 -14.93 -7.09
C ASP A 111 0.99 -14.31 -5.76
N ILE A 112 1.22 -13.01 -5.53
CA ILE A 112 0.60 -12.27 -4.41
C ILE A 112 -0.93 -12.37 -4.47
N GLU A 113 -1.52 -12.17 -5.66
CA GLU A 113 -2.98 -12.19 -5.82
C GLU A 113 -3.56 -13.60 -5.66
N LYS A 114 -2.89 -14.63 -6.19
CA LYS A 114 -3.26 -16.05 -5.96
C LYS A 114 -3.20 -16.37 -4.47
N GLN A 115 -2.14 -15.96 -3.78
CA GLN A 115 -1.99 -16.18 -2.35
C GLN A 115 -3.11 -15.49 -1.56
N ARG A 116 -3.40 -14.21 -1.84
CA ARG A 116 -4.51 -13.49 -1.20
C ARG A 116 -5.82 -14.24 -1.37
N ARG A 117 -6.18 -14.63 -2.60
CA ARG A 117 -7.44 -15.36 -2.88
C ARG A 117 -7.49 -16.70 -2.14
N ARG A 118 -6.39 -17.45 -2.13
CA ARG A 118 -6.28 -18.74 -1.42
C ARG A 118 -6.44 -18.59 0.08
N LEU A 119 -5.80 -17.60 0.69
CA LEU A 119 -5.80 -17.41 2.14
C LEU A 119 -7.10 -16.77 2.62
N MET A 120 -7.69 -15.87 1.85
CA MET A 120 -8.94 -15.19 2.22
C MET A 120 -10.19 -16.00 1.86
N GLN A 121 -10.12 -16.93 0.90
CA GLN A 121 -11.22 -17.87 0.57
C GLN A 121 -12.60 -17.20 0.36
N GLY A 122 -12.62 -16.02 -0.26
CA GLY A 122 -13.85 -15.25 -0.51
C GLY A 122 -14.43 -14.53 0.71
N ARG A 123 -13.75 -14.59 1.85
CA ARG A 123 -14.07 -13.79 3.03
C ARG A 123 -13.97 -12.31 2.72
N GLU A 124 -14.94 -11.51 3.18
CA GLU A 124 -14.89 -10.06 3.04
C GLU A 124 -13.72 -9.45 3.83
N HIS A 125 -12.95 -8.60 3.16
CA HIS A 125 -11.78 -7.94 3.75
C HIS A 125 -11.41 -6.66 2.99
N TYR A 126 -10.69 -5.78 3.67
CA TYR A 126 -9.93 -4.71 3.05
C TYR A 126 -8.52 -5.17 2.72
N TYR A 127 -7.92 -4.54 1.72
CA TYR A 127 -6.55 -4.79 1.29
C TYR A 127 -5.73 -3.51 1.34
N LEU A 128 -4.60 -3.53 2.04
CA LEU A 128 -3.61 -2.46 1.92
C LEU A 128 -2.72 -2.75 0.71
N ASP A 129 -3.05 -2.11 -0.41
CA ASP A 129 -2.37 -2.31 -1.69
C ASP A 129 -0.96 -1.71 -1.69
N MET A 130 -0.81 -0.54 -1.04
CA MET A 130 0.45 0.20 -0.99
C MET A 130 0.58 0.95 0.32
N LEU A 131 1.78 0.94 0.90
CA LEU A 131 2.16 1.82 2.00
C LEU A 131 3.62 2.24 1.82
N ALA A 132 3.83 3.51 1.50
CA ALA A 132 5.15 4.07 1.26
C ALA A 132 5.42 5.22 2.21
N THR A 133 6.62 5.28 2.78
CA THR A 133 7.10 6.44 3.55
C THR A 133 8.41 6.91 2.96
N ASN A 134 8.49 8.21 2.66
CA ASN A 134 9.73 8.83 2.20
C ASN A 134 10.86 8.53 3.22
N PRO A 135 12.01 7.97 2.78
CA PRO A 135 13.12 7.61 3.66
C PRO A 135 13.54 8.72 4.64
N ASP A 136 13.55 9.98 4.19
CA ASP A 136 13.96 11.13 4.99
C ASP A 136 12.97 11.46 6.13
N HIS A 137 11.80 10.81 6.13
CA HIS A 137 10.68 11.09 7.03
C HIS A 137 10.17 9.85 7.77
N GLN A 138 10.92 8.75 7.71
CA GLN A 138 10.61 7.54 8.46
C GLN A 138 10.72 7.75 9.98
N ARG A 139 10.12 6.83 10.74
CA ARG A 139 10.14 6.82 12.22
C ARG A 139 9.51 8.05 12.90
N ARG A 140 8.71 8.82 12.15
CA ARG A 140 7.96 9.99 12.65
C ARG A 140 6.46 9.74 12.88
N GLY A 141 5.98 8.53 12.60
CA GLY A 141 4.58 8.13 12.79
C GLY A 141 3.67 8.30 11.57
N ALA A 142 4.18 8.73 10.41
CA ALA A 142 3.37 8.94 9.20
C ALA A 142 2.67 7.65 8.73
N ALA A 143 3.39 6.54 8.61
CA ALA A 143 2.81 5.24 8.27
C ALA A 143 1.75 4.77 9.31
N SER A 144 1.97 5.10 10.59
CA SER A 144 1.03 4.74 11.66
C SER A 144 -0.31 5.50 11.54
N LEU A 145 -0.32 6.75 11.07
CA LEU A 145 -1.57 7.48 10.81
C LEU A 145 -2.38 6.82 9.69
N LEU A 146 -1.71 6.40 8.61
CA LEU A 146 -2.35 5.72 7.47
C LEU A 146 -2.91 4.36 7.89
N MET A 147 -2.17 3.61 8.71
CA MET A 147 -2.62 2.34 9.27
C MET A 147 -3.82 2.51 10.20
N GLN A 148 -3.77 3.50 11.09
CA GLN A 148 -4.86 3.75 12.03
C GLN A 148 -6.17 4.01 11.29
N TRP A 149 -6.15 4.84 10.24
CA TRP A 149 -7.34 5.11 9.43
C TRP A 149 -7.96 3.83 8.86
N GLY A 150 -7.16 2.94 8.26
CA GLY A 150 -7.67 1.70 7.66
C GLY A 150 -8.17 0.70 8.69
N CYS A 151 -7.49 0.60 9.84
CA CYS A 151 -7.96 -0.20 10.97
C CYS A 151 -9.27 0.30 11.55
N ASP A 152 -9.43 1.62 11.75
CA ASP A 152 -10.67 2.20 12.27
C ASP A 152 -11.84 2.00 11.29
N GLU A 153 -11.58 2.10 9.98
CA GLU A 153 -12.59 1.84 8.95
C GLU A 153 -13.01 0.37 8.96
N ALA A 154 -12.05 -0.57 9.04
CA ALA A 154 -12.33 -1.99 9.09
C ALA A 154 -13.08 -2.40 10.36
N ASP A 155 -12.68 -1.86 11.52
CA ASP A 155 -13.33 -2.09 12.80
C ASP A 155 -14.79 -1.59 12.78
N ARG A 156 -15.04 -0.40 12.20
CA ARG A 156 -16.39 0.15 12.07
C ARG A 156 -17.29 -0.71 11.20
N ASN A 157 -16.73 -1.31 10.14
CA ASN A 157 -17.48 -2.07 9.15
C ASN A 157 -17.49 -3.58 9.45
N GLY A 158 -16.80 -4.02 10.50
CA GLY A 158 -16.77 -5.42 10.92
C GLY A 158 -16.06 -6.35 9.93
N VAL A 159 -15.07 -5.85 9.19
CA VAL A 159 -14.35 -6.58 8.14
C VAL A 159 -12.90 -6.84 8.50
N ALA A 160 -12.32 -7.93 8.00
CA ALA A 160 -10.90 -8.20 8.17
C ALA A 160 -10.03 -7.29 7.30
N ILE A 161 -8.73 -7.25 7.58
CA ILE A 161 -7.73 -6.62 6.71
C ILE A 161 -6.70 -7.67 6.33
N TYR A 162 -6.40 -7.76 5.04
CA TYR A 162 -5.27 -8.53 4.50
C TYR A 162 -4.14 -7.60 4.05
N ILE A 163 -2.89 -8.02 4.26
CA ILE A 163 -1.69 -7.33 3.77
C ILE A 163 -0.70 -8.36 3.23
N ALA A 164 -0.16 -8.11 2.05
CA ALA A 164 1.04 -8.76 1.55
C ALA A 164 2.25 -7.93 2.01
N SER A 165 2.81 -8.24 3.18
CA SER A 165 3.83 -7.42 3.83
C SER A 165 5.21 -7.68 3.24
N SER A 166 6.02 -6.64 3.06
CA SER A 166 7.46 -6.82 2.99
C SER A 166 8.02 -7.17 4.38
N ASP A 167 9.20 -7.77 4.46
CA ASP A 167 9.86 -8.07 5.75
C ASP A 167 10.02 -6.83 6.63
N GLN A 168 10.30 -5.68 6.02
CA GLN A 168 10.45 -4.40 6.72
C GLN A 168 9.13 -3.91 7.33
N GLY A 169 7.99 -4.25 6.72
CA GLY A 169 6.65 -3.84 7.14
C GLY A 169 6.10 -4.63 8.33
N VAL A 170 6.51 -5.89 8.51
CA VAL A 170 5.92 -6.82 9.50
C VAL A 170 5.89 -6.22 10.91
N GLY A 171 6.97 -5.56 11.32
CA GLY A 171 7.07 -4.95 12.65
C GLY A 171 6.11 -3.77 12.86
N LEU A 172 5.74 -3.04 11.81
CA LEU A 172 4.69 -2.02 11.87
C LEU A 172 3.33 -2.70 12.00
N TYR A 173 3.02 -3.65 11.13
CA TYR A 173 1.69 -4.28 11.07
C TYR A 173 1.36 -5.03 12.36
N ARG A 174 2.32 -5.73 12.98
CA ARG A 174 2.12 -6.37 14.30
C ARG A 174 1.64 -5.40 15.39
N LYS A 175 2.10 -4.15 15.38
CA LYS A 175 1.64 -3.12 16.35
C LYS A 175 0.17 -2.76 16.19
N PHE A 176 -0.39 -2.97 15.01
CA PHE A 176 -1.81 -2.75 14.71
C PHE A 176 -2.65 -4.01 14.94
N GLY A 177 -2.06 -5.12 15.41
CA GLY A 177 -2.76 -6.37 15.68
C GLY A 177 -2.83 -7.32 14.48
N PHE A 178 -1.96 -7.14 13.48
CA PHE A 178 -1.83 -8.10 12.39
C PHE A 178 -1.03 -9.32 12.84
N GLU A 179 -1.52 -10.49 12.45
CA GLU A 179 -0.92 -11.80 12.70
C GLU A 179 -0.49 -12.44 11.38
N LEU A 180 0.47 -13.36 11.45
CA LEU A 180 0.87 -14.15 10.29
C LEU A 180 -0.22 -15.17 9.98
N LEU A 181 -0.53 -15.35 8.70
CA LEU A 181 -1.39 -16.45 8.26
C LEU A 181 -0.61 -17.77 8.24
N GLU A 182 -1.25 -18.87 8.63
CA GLU A 182 -0.69 -20.21 8.49
C GLU A 182 -0.67 -20.67 7.02
N GLY A 183 0.18 -21.66 6.69
CA GLY A 183 0.27 -22.23 5.34
C GLY A 183 1.03 -21.33 4.36
N LEU A 184 2.26 -20.96 4.73
CA LEU A 184 3.15 -20.04 4.00
C LEU A 184 3.97 -20.71 2.88
N ASP A 185 3.77 -22.01 2.63
CA ASP A 185 4.64 -22.83 1.77
C ASP A 185 4.70 -22.36 0.30
N ASP A 186 3.76 -21.52 -0.13
CA ASP A 186 3.67 -20.94 -1.48
C ASP A 186 3.85 -19.40 -1.49
N THR A 187 4.43 -18.83 -0.45
CA THR A 187 4.59 -17.38 -0.35
C THR A 187 5.66 -16.88 -1.33
N PRO A 188 5.37 -15.86 -2.15
CA PRO A 188 6.39 -15.22 -2.97
C PRO A 188 7.56 -14.74 -2.11
N GLU A 189 8.79 -14.85 -2.63
CA GLU A 189 9.97 -14.41 -1.90
C GLU A 189 9.85 -12.93 -1.49
N GLY A 190 10.22 -12.62 -0.25
CA GLY A 190 10.16 -11.26 0.30
C GLY A 190 8.75 -10.77 0.64
N VAL A 191 7.73 -11.62 0.54
CA VAL A 191 6.35 -11.34 0.95
C VAL A 191 6.03 -12.13 2.21
N THR A 192 5.26 -11.54 3.11
CA THR A 192 4.73 -12.16 4.31
C THR A 192 3.25 -11.82 4.40
N PRO A 193 2.32 -12.76 4.14
CA PRO A 193 0.89 -12.50 4.25
C PRO A 193 0.50 -12.34 5.72
N MET A 194 -0.24 -11.27 6.00
CA MET A 194 -0.72 -10.95 7.33
C MET A 194 -2.20 -10.64 7.30
N VAL A 195 -2.90 -11.02 8.36
CA VAL A 195 -4.32 -10.72 8.55
C VAL A 195 -4.55 -10.00 9.87
N ARG A 196 -5.53 -9.12 9.90
CA ARG A 196 -6.05 -8.53 11.14
C ARG A 196 -7.56 -8.69 11.17
N GLU A 197 -8.05 -9.23 12.27
CA GLU A 197 -9.47 -9.28 12.60
C GLU A 197 -10.00 -7.91 13.02
N PRO A 198 -11.26 -7.55 12.68
CA PRO A 198 -11.86 -6.34 13.20
C PRO A 198 -12.01 -6.44 14.72
N LYS A 199 -11.76 -5.35 15.43
CA LYS A 199 -12.07 -5.26 16.85
C LYS A 199 -13.57 -5.06 16.99
N MET A 200 -14.21 -5.96 17.73
CA MET A 200 -15.61 -5.79 18.12
C MET A 200 -15.72 -4.52 18.97
N LEU A 201 -16.53 -3.56 18.52
CA LEU A 201 -16.94 -2.43 19.35
C LEU A 201 -17.93 -2.97 20.39
N ASN A 202 -17.48 -3.07 21.64
CA ASN A 202 -18.35 -3.37 22.79
C ASN A 202 -19.31 -2.23 23.08
#